data_AF-A0A8T3UAK4-F1
#
_entry.id   AF-A0A8T3UAK4-F1
#
_cell.length_a   1.000
_cell.length_b   1.000
_cell.length_c   1.000
_cell.angle_alpha   90.00
_cell.angle_beta   90.00
_cell.angle_gamma   90.00
#
_symmetry.space_group_name_H-M   'P 1'
#
loop_
_entity.id
_entity.type
_entity.pdbx_description
1 polymer ?
#
loop_
_entity_poly.entity_id
_entity_poly.type
_entity_poly.pdbx_seq_one_letter_code
_entity_poly.pdbx_strand_id
1 'polypeptide(L)'
;MELLFKHKLKIYVLALICSFGLGCLVGYIKVEYIAKTYIGTVIKKDYSPSVVKYEKYEEVVDGKVMQSKKPETYPEQYSFLLRDIFGEQTTVFVTKEEYKQFEVGDKYRR
;
A
#
# COMPACT_ATOMS: atom_id res chain seq x y z
N MET A 1 -13.31 -56.94 15.58
CA MET A 1 -13.12 -55.61 16.19
C MET A 1 -12.21 -54.69 15.36
N GLU A 2 -11.11 -55.19 14.79
CA GLU A 2 -10.12 -54.37 14.06
C GLU A 2 -10.61 -53.69 12.77
N LEU A 3 -11.50 -54.33 12.01
CA LEU A 3 -12.05 -53.78 10.75
C LEU A 3 -12.89 -52.53 10.98
N LEU A 4 -13.73 -52.53 12.03
CA LEU A 4 -14.53 -51.36 12.43
C LEU A 4 -13.65 -50.20 12.90
N PHE A 5 -12.53 -50.50 13.59
CA PHE A 5 -11.57 -49.50 14.02
C PHE A 5 -10.85 -48.84 12.84
N LYS A 6 -10.42 -49.63 11.84
CA LYS A 6 -9.82 -49.11 10.60
C LYS A 6 -10.79 -48.23 9.80
N HIS A 7 -12.07 -48.59 9.72
CA HIS A 7 -13.07 -47.76 9.04
C HIS A 7 -13.33 -46.43 9.76
N LYS A 8 -13.45 -46.45 11.10
CA LYS A 8 -13.59 -45.22 11.90
C LYS A 8 -12.36 -44.33 11.75
N LEU A 9 -11.15 -44.89 11.76
CA LEU A 9 -9.90 -44.13 11.56
C LEU A 9 -9.87 -43.42 10.20
N LYS A 10 -10.28 -44.09 9.11
CA LYS A 10 -10.36 -43.48 7.78
C LYS A 10 -11.33 -42.29 7.74
N ILE A 11 -12.48 -42.40 8.43
CA ILE A 11 -13.47 -41.33 8.51
C ILE A 11 -12.90 -40.12 9.28
N TYR A 12 -12.20 -40.34 10.40
CA TYR A 12 -11.55 -39.26 11.14
C TYR A 12 -10.46 -38.55 10.34
N VAL A 13 -9.63 -39.30 9.60
CA VAL A 13 -8.60 -38.71 8.74
C VAL A 13 -9.24 -37.88 7.62
N LEU A 14 -10.32 -38.37 7.01
CA LEU A 14 -11.06 -37.60 6.00
C LEU A 14 -11.65 -36.31 6.58
N ALA A 15 -12.27 -36.39 7.76
CA ALA A 15 -12.82 -35.22 8.45
C ALA A 15 -11.74 -34.18 8.77
N LEU A 16 -10.54 -34.62 9.19
CA LEU A 16 -9.40 -33.73 9.42
C LEU A 16 -8.97 -33.02 8.13
N ILE A 17 -8.80 -33.75 7.03
CA ILE A 17 -8.43 -33.17 5.73
C ILE A 17 -9.50 -32.16 5.27
N CYS A 18 -10.78 -32.49 5.39
CA CYS A 18 -11.87 -31.59 5.03
C CYS A 18 -11.88 -30.33 5.92
N SER A 19 -11.70 -30.48 7.23
CA SER A 19 -11.64 -29.34 8.14
C SER A 19 -10.45 -28.42 7.86
N PHE A 20 -9.29 -28.99 7.53
CA PHE A 20 -8.10 -28.25 7.12
C PHE A 20 -8.33 -27.51 5.80
N GLY A 21 -8.88 -28.18 4.79
CA GLY A 21 -9.21 -27.55 3.50
C GLY A 21 -10.19 -26.40 3.63
N LEU A 22 -11.25 -26.57 4.45
CA LEU A 22 -12.19 -25.50 4.77
C LEU A 22 -11.52 -24.33 5.50
N GLY A 23 -10.64 -24.62 6.46
CA GLY A 23 -9.87 -23.58 7.16
C GLY A 23 -8.99 -22.76 6.20
N CYS A 24 -8.29 -23.42 5.29
CA CYS A 24 -7.49 -22.77 4.26
C CYS A 24 -8.34 -21.91 3.31
N LEU A 25 -9.48 -22.41 2.86
CA LEU A 25 -10.41 -21.66 1.99
C LEU A 25 -10.96 -20.41 2.68
N VAL A 26 -11.42 -20.54 3.93
CA VAL A 26 -11.93 -19.40 4.70
C VAL A 26 -10.84 -18.36 4.94
N GLY A 27 -9.62 -18.81 5.26
CA GLY A 27 -8.45 -17.93 5.38
C GLY A 27 -8.17 -17.17 4.08
N TYR A 28 -8.14 -17.88 2.95
CA TYR A 28 -7.91 -17.30 1.64
C TYR A 28 -8.95 -16.22 1.28
N ILE A 29 -10.24 -16.53 1.45
CA ILE A 29 -11.33 -15.58 1.14
C ILE A 29 -11.21 -14.31 2.00
N LYS A 30 -10.87 -14.44 3.29
CA LYS A 30 -10.68 -13.27 4.17
C LYS A 30 -9.52 -12.40 3.72
N VAL A 31 -8.39 -13.02 3.37
CA VAL A 31 -7.20 -12.30 2.90
C VAL A 31 -7.50 -11.59 1.58
N GLU A 32 -8.16 -12.27 0.65
CA GLU A 32 -8.56 -11.70 -0.64
C GLU A 32 -9.51 -10.51 -0.46
N TYR A 33 -10.49 -10.62 0.43
CA TYR A 33 -11.40 -9.53 0.76
C TYR A 33 -10.66 -8.32 1.33
N ILE A 34 -9.69 -8.54 2.22
CA ILE A 34 -8.88 -7.45 2.80
C ILE A 34 -8.04 -6.78 1.71
N ALA A 35 -7.35 -7.57 0.87
CA ALA A 35 -6.51 -7.06 -0.22
C ALA A 35 -7.30 -6.27 -1.28
N LYS A 36 -8.58 -6.62 -1.50
CA LYS A 36 -9.47 -5.86 -2.40
C LYS A 36 -9.99 -4.56 -1.78
N THR A 37 -10.18 -4.55 -0.45
CA THR A 37 -10.84 -3.42 0.25
C THR A 37 -9.84 -2.38 0.76
N TYR A 38 -8.63 -2.80 1.13
CA TYR A 38 -7.61 -1.95 1.75
C TYR A 38 -6.33 -2.00 0.94
N ILE A 39 -5.68 -0.85 0.78
CA ILE A 39 -4.36 -0.76 0.15
C ILE A 39 -3.27 -1.15 1.16
N GLY A 40 -3.44 -0.78 2.42
CA GLY A 40 -2.48 -1.10 3.46
C GLY A 40 -2.71 -0.30 4.75
N THR A 41 -1.76 -0.44 5.68
CA THR A 41 -1.74 0.29 6.95
C THR A 41 -0.76 1.44 6.87
N VAL A 42 -1.14 2.64 7.29
CA VAL A 42 -0.27 3.82 7.30
C VAL A 42 0.88 3.59 8.28
N ILE A 43 2.11 3.51 7.78
CA ILE A 43 3.34 3.37 8.58
C ILE A 43 3.93 4.74 8.87
N LYS A 44 3.86 5.64 7.88
CA LYS A 44 4.51 6.94 7.93
C LYS A 44 3.72 7.93 7.08
N LYS A 45 3.78 9.19 7.48
CA LYS A 45 3.19 10.32 6.80
C LYS A 45 4.32 11.25 6.36
N ASP A 46 4.39 11.56 5.08
CA ASP A 46 5.40 12.44 4.51
C ASP A 46 4.74 13.71 3.97
N TYR A 47 5.38 14.86 4.20
CA TYR A 47 4.92 16.18 3.77
C TYR A 47 6.05 16.90 3.06
N SER A 48 5.80 17.32 1.82
CA SER A 48 6.72 18.09 1.00
C SER A 48 6.12 19.49 0.77
N PRO A 49 6.69 20.54 1.37
CA PRO A 49 6.19 21.90 1.17
C PRO A 49 6.46 22.37 -0.27
N SER A 50 5.70 23.37 -0.73
CA SER A 50 5.93 23.98 -2.03
C SER A 50 7.27 24.70 -2.05
N VAL A 51 8.08 24.45 -3.07
CA VAL A 51 9.40 25.09 -3.25
C VAL A 51 9.45 25.71 -4.64
N VAL A 52 9.84 26.98 -4.71
CA VAL A 52 10.18 27.65 -5.97
C VAL A 52 11.67 27.48 -6.18
N LYS A 53 12.07 26.67 -7.16
CA LYS A 53 13.47 26.59 -7.60
C LYS A 53 13.66 27.50 -8.80
N TYR A 54 14.74 28.27 -8.79
CA TYR A 54 15.14 29.09 -9.91
C TYR A 54 16.24 28.36 -10.67
N GLU A 55 15.89 27.67 -11.75
CA GLU A 55 16.91 27.12 -12.64
C GLU A 55 17.50 28.27 -13.47
N LYS A 56 18.83 28.38 -13.44
CA LYS A 56 19.57 29.28 -14.31
C LYS A 56 19.84 28.54 -15.59
N TYR A 57 19.36 29.05 -16.71
CA TYR A 57 19.71 28.57 -18.04
C TYR A 57 20.29 29.73 -18.83
N GLU A 58 21.26 29.38 -19.66
CA GLU A 58 21.94 30.30 -20.54
C GLU A 58 21.17 30.32 -21.86
N GLU A 59 20.48 31.43 -22.13
CA GLU A 59 19.86 31.68 -23.43
C GLU A 59 20.77 32.61 -24.23
N VAL A 60 21.09 32.24 -25.47
CA VAL A 60 21.83 33.09 -26.40
C VAL A 60 20.81 33.92 -27.17
N VAL A 61 20.73 35.22 -26.87
CA VAL A 61 19.90 36.18 -27.61
C VAL A 61 20.84 37.20 -28.25
N ASP A 62 20.76 37.39 -29.56
CA ASP A 62 21.61 38.32 -30.34
C ASP A 62 23.12 38.16 -30.09
N GLY A 63 23.61 36.91 -30.05
CA GLY A 63 25.04 36.62 -29.92
C GLY A 63 25.65 36.93 -28.55
N LYS A 64 24.83 37.27 -27.54
CA LYS A 64 25.24 37.43 -26.13
C LYS A 64 24.55 36.39 -25.25
N VAL A 65 25.34 35.73 -24.40
CA VAL A 65 24.83 34.77 -23.40
C VAL A 65 24.16 35.56 -22.28
N MET A 66 22.84 35.42 -22.14
CA MET A 66 22.07 35.98 -21.02
C MET A 66 21.65 34.86 -20.07
N GLN A 67 21.87 35.07 -18.77
CA GLN A 67 21.40 34.16 -17.73
C GLN A 67 19.95 34.49 -17.37
N SER A 68 19.03 33.69 -17.89
CA SER A 68 17.60 33.76 -17.55
C SER A 68 17.30 32.82 -16.37
N LYS A 69 16.33 33.21 -15.53
CA LYS A 69 15.83 32.38 -14.41
C LYS A 69 14.37 32.01 -14.67
N LYS A 70 14.06 30.72 -14.79
CA LYS A 70 12.66 30.23 -14.80
C LYS A 70 12.35 29.88 -13.38
N PRO A 71 11.26 30.41 -12.81
CA PRO A 71 10.71 29.87 -11.60
C PRO A 71 10.05 28.52 -11.93
N GLU A 72 10.65 27.41 -11.51
CA GLU A 72 9.94 26.13 -11.41
C GLU A 72 9.28 26.05 -10.04
N THR A 73 7.95 25.98 -10.03
CA THR A 73 7.17 25.85 -8.79
C THR A 73 6.81 24.40 -8.60
N TYR A 74 7.31 23.79 -7.52
CA TYR A 74 6.94 22.45 -7.11
C TYR A 74 5.69 22.55 -6.21
N PRO A 75 4.57 21.90 -6.58
CA PRO A 75 3.33 21.96 -5.79
C PRO A 75 3.52 21.30 -4.42
N GLU A 76 2.73 21.73 -3.45
CA GLU A 76 2.66 21.11 -2.12
C GLU A 76 2.17 19.65 -2.27
N GLN A 77 2.84 18.70 -1.62
CA GLN A 77 2.51 17.28 -1.70
C GLN A 77 2.37 16.64 -0.31
N TYR A 78 1.32 15.84 -0.15
CA TYR A 78 1.06 15.02 1.02
C TYR A 78 1.04 13.56 0.61
N SER A 79 1.73 12.69 1.35
CA SER A 79 1.75 11.27 1.04
C SER A 79 1.76 10.38 2.28
N PHE A 80 1.25 9.17 2.08
CA PHE A 80 1.31 8.10 3.05
C PHE A 80 2.20 6.99 2.55
N LEU A 81 3.08 6.50 3.43
CA LEU A 81 3.76 5.23 3.26
C LEU A 81 2.89 4.15 3.88
N LEU A 82 2.33 3.28 3.05
CA LEU A 82 1.45 2.19 3.45
C LEU A 82 2.20 0.87 3.47
N ARG A 83 1.91 -0.01 4.43
CA ARG A 83 2.31 -1.42 4.42
C ARG A 83 1.13 -2.29 4.03
N ASP A 84 1.26 -3.07 2.97
CA ASP A 84 0.26 -4.09 2.64
C ASP A 84 0.38 -5.30 3.58
N ILE A 85 -0.62 -6.18 3.56
CA ILE A 85 -0.67 -7.44 4.31
C ILE A 85 0.51 -8.39 3.98
N PHE A 86 1.11 -8.26 2.79
CA PHE A 86 2.29 -9.03 2.37
C PHE A 86 3.61 -8.39 2.83
N GLY A 87 3.57 -7.23 3.47
CA GLY A 87 4.75 -6.50 3.95
C GLY A 87 5.36 -5.53 2.93
N GLU A 88 4.84 -5.47 1.71
CA GLU A 88 5.24 -4.50 0.70
C GLU A 88 4.89 -3.08 1.12
N GLN A 89 5.76 -2.13 0.76
CA GLN A 89 5.58 -0.72 1.08
C GLN A 89 5.24 0.06 -0.19
N THR A 90 4.16 0.83 -0.13
CA THR A 90 3.68 1.64 -1.25
C THR A 90 3.43 3.06 -0.78
N THR A 91 3.87 4.04 -1.56
CA THR A 91 3.58 5.46 -1.31
C THR A 91 2.35 5.89 -2.08
N VAL A 92 1.39 6.51 -1.40
CA VAL A 92 0.17 7.07 -2.01
C VAL A 92 0.13 8.56 -1.75
N PHE A 93 -0.08 9.35 -2.80
CA PHE A 93 -0.30 10.79 -2.70
C PHE A 93 -1.77 11.07 -2.39
N VAL A 94 -2.00 11.93 -1.41
CA VAL A 94 -3.33 12.22 -0.87
C VAL A 94 -3.59 13.71 -0.78
N THR A 95 -4.84 14.07 -0.56
CA THR A 95 -5.22 15.46 -0.29
C THR A 95 -4.82 15.89 1.12
N LYS A 96 -4.80 17.21 1.38
CA LYS A 96 -4.51 17.77 2.71
C LYS A 96 -5.56 17.36 3.74
N GLU A 97 -6.81 17.25 3.31
CA GLU A 97 -7.94 16.85 4.13
C GLU A 97 -7.79 15.40 4.59
N GLU A 98 -7.51 14.49 3.65
CA GLU A 98 -7.23 13.08 3.95
C GLU A 98 -5.99 12.96 4.83
N TYR A 99 -4.92 13.69 4.52
CA TYR A 99 -3.70 13.70 5.33
C TYR A 99 -3.95 14.01 6.81
N LYS A 100 -4.93 14.87 7.12
CA LYS A 100 -5.28 15.22 8.51
C LYS A 100 -6.18 14.19 9.18
N GLN A 101 -6.97 13.44 8.42
CA GLN A 101 -7.95 12.49 8.95
C GLN A 101 -7.32 11.16 9.38
N PHE A 102 -6.22 10.75 8.74
CA PHE A 102 -5.56 9.47 9.02
C PHE A 102 -4.36 9.62 9.96
N GLU A 103 -4.21 8.66 10.87
CA GLU A 103 -3.07 8.50 11.76
C GLU A 103 -2.18 7.32 11.35
N VAL A 104 -0.97 7.28 11.91
CA VAL A 104 -0.07 6.12 11.74
C VAL A 104 -0.69 4.94 12.48
N GLY A 105 -0.85 3.81 11.77
CA GLY A 105 -1.55 2.62 12.26
C GLY A 105 -2.95 2.44 11.65
N ASP A 106 -3.51 3.47 11.00
CA ASP A 106 -4.82 3.36 10.37
C ASP A 106 -4.76 2.56 9.07
N LYS A 107 -5.85 1.86 8.77
CA LYS A 107 -6.00 1.15 7.49
C LYS A 107 -6.52 2.11 6.43
N TYR A 108 -5.72 2.29 5.38
CA TYR A 108 -6.09 3.08 4.22
C TYR A 108 -6.87 2.23 3.22
N ARG A 109 -8.12 2.64 2.95
CA ARG A 109 -8.98 1.97 1.96
C ARG A 109 -8.61 2.39 0.54
N ARG A 110 -8.88 1.49 -0.40
CA ARG A 110 -8.73 1.79 -1.83
C ARG A 110 -9.81 2.76 -2.30
#